data_AF-A0A843EUM4-F1
#
_entry.id   AF-A0A843EUM4-F1
#
_cell.length_a   1.000
_cell.length_b   1.000
_cell.length_c   1.000
_cell.angle_alpha   90.00
_cell.angle_beta   90.00
_cell.angle_gamma   90.00
#
_symmetry.space_group_name_H-M   'P 1'
#
loop_
_entity.id
_entity.type
_entity.pdbx_description
1 polymer ?
#
loop_
_entity_poly.entity_id
_entity_poly.type
_entity_poly.pdbx_seq_one_letter_code
_entity_poly.pdbx_strand_id
1 'polypeptide(L)'
;VLTVTDYSKDFSDELYEFFKGEKMNLKIHAALPSLRGDNADPWALDQEEHGKLLIEWLDKYLYDLDKFTIMDLDHICKSSLRRRGTLCTFADCIGTTLAVGFDGSIYPCYRFVGMDDYVLGNVSDNPSFDDLKTSDAWAKLQEFRDYVDENCKKCKYVKYCEGGCPYNAIVAYQTPQAVDPQCTAYKMIFGEVSKRMNKEFARSAFGMGAPAERKEGEAFSIMDLAMKP
;
A
#
# COMPACT_ATOMS: atom_id res chain seq x y z
N VAL A 1 -6.33 8.35 8.85
CA VAL A 1 -6.51 7.47 7.67
C VAL A 1 -7.71 8.01 6.91
N LEU A 2 -7.56 8.27 5.62
CA LEU A 2 -8.62 8.68 4.71
C LEU A 2 -8.91 7.50 3.80
N THR A 3 -10.17 7.05 3.81
CA THR A 3 -10.66 6.09 2.80
C THR A 3 -11.27 6.89 1.66
N VAL A 4 -10.70 6.79 0.47
CA VAL A 4 -11.23 7.42 -0.74
C VAL A 4 -12.24 6.49 -1.38
N THR A 5 -13.46 6.98 -1.54
CA THR A 5 -14.58 6.27 -2.18
C THR A 5 -14.81 6.79 -3.59
N ASP A 6 -15.67 6.09 -4.35
CA ASP A 6 -16.11 6.57 -5.67
C ASP A 6 -16.75 7.97 -5.60
N TYR A 7 -17.48 8.28 -4.52
CA TYR A 7 -18.00 9.62 -4.25
C TYR A 7 -16.94 10.64 -3.82
N SER A 8 -16.08 10.29 -2.85
CA SER A 8 -15.17 11.27 -2.26
C SER A 8 -14.01 11.64 -3.18
N LYS A 9 -13.76 10.86 -4.24
CA LYS A 9 -12.72 11.16 -5.24
C LYS A 9 -12.96 12.51 -5.92
N ASP A 10 -14.22 12.91 -6.09
CA ASP A 10 -14.61 14.17 -6.73
C ASP A 10 -14.25 15.39 -5.86
N PHE A 11 -13.94 15.17 -4.58
CA PHE A 11 -13.50 16.17 -3.61
C PHE A 11 -12.00 16.04 -3.27
N SER A 12 -11.22 15.36 -4.13
CA SER A 12 -9.79 15.10 -3.97
C SER A 12 -8.99 16.34 -3.54
N ASP A 13 -9.24 17.49 -4.18
CA ASP A 13 -8.54 18.75 -3.91
C ASP A 13 -8.90 19.32 -2.54
N GLU A 14 -10.19 19.33 -2.21
CA GLU A 14 -10.67 19.82 -0.92
C GLU A 14 -10.13 18.96 0.23
N LEU A 15 -10.09 17.64 0.04
CA LEU A 15 -9.51 16.70 1.01
C LEU A 15 -8.01 16.96 1.18
N TYR A 16 -7.27 17.11 0.09
CA TYR A 16 -5.84 17.41 0.14
C TYR A 16 -5.56 18.73 0.90
N GLU A 17 -6.27 19.80 0.53
CA GLU A 17 -6.12 21.12 1.17
C GLU A 17 -6.52 21.09 2.65
N PHE A 18 -7.55 20.32 3.02
CA PHE A 18 -7.94 20.14 4.41
C PHE A 18 -6.81 19.51 5.25
N PHE A 19 -6.28 18.36 4.84
CA PHE A 19 -5.21 17.69 5.60
C PHE A 19 -3.93 18.54 5.66
N LYS A 20 -3.63 19.28 4.59
CA LYS A 20 -2.50 20.21 4.55
C LYS A 20 -2.72 21.39 5.51
N GLY A 21 -3.90 22.01 5.50
CA GLY A 21 -4.25 23.14 6.37
C GLY A 21 -4.20 22.78 7.86
N GLU A 22 -4.72 21.58 8.20
CA GLU A 22 -4.71 21.04 9.56
C GLU A 22 -3.36 20.43 9.98
N LYS A 23 -2.38 20.35 9.06
CA LYS A 23 -1.05 19.74 9.27
C LYS A 23 -1.13 18.30 9.81
N MET A 24 -2.12 17.55 9.33
CA MET A 24 -2.35 16.18 9.77
C MET A 24 -1.63 15.17 8.89
N ASN A 25 -1.06 14.14 9.51
CA ASN A 25 -0.47 13.03 8.77
C ASN A 25 -1.57 12.19 8.11
N LEU A 26 -1.40 11.96 6.81
CA LEU A 26 -2.38 11.31 5.96
C LEU A 26 -1.93 9.89 5.60
N LYS A 27 -2.87 8.95 5.73
CA LYS A 27 -2.79 7.62 5.12
C LYS A 27 -3.96 7.44 4.17
N ILE A 28 -3.71 7.00 2.95
CA ILE A 28 -4.71 6.89 1.88
C ILE A 28 -5.05 5.42 1.68
N HIS A 29 -6.31 5.07 1.86
CA HIS A 29 -6.83 3.76 1.49
C HIS A 29 -7.87 3.94 0.40
N ALA A 30 -7.85 3.11 -0.64
CA ALA A 30 -8.99 2.99 -1.54
C ALA A 30 -10.13 2.24 -0.84
N ALA A 31 -11.36 2.69 -1.04
CA ALA A 31 -12.54 1.90 -0.74
C ALA A 31 -12.55 0.65 -1.64
N LEU A 32 -12.79 -0.51 -1.04
CA LEU A 32 -12.83 -1.79 -1.72
C LEU A 32 -14.26 -2.34 -1.69
N PRO A 33 -14.62 -3.23 -2.64
CA PRO A 33 -15.85 -4.01 -2.55
C PRO A 33 -15.94 -4.75 -1.21
N SER A 34 -17.16 -4.96 -0.71
CA SER A 34 -17.38 -5.58 0.59
C SER A 34 -17.58 -7.09 0.51
N LEU A 35 -16.92 -7.83 1.40
CA LEU A 35 -17.19 -9.25 1.63
C LEU A 35 -18.49 -9.52 2.40
N ARG A 36 -18.95 -8.55 3.19
CA ARG A 36 -20.04 -8.73 4.17
C ARG A 36 -21.41 -8.28 3.64
N GLY A 37 -21.51 -8.01 2.34
CA GLY A 37 -22.70 -7.51 1.63
C GLY A 37 -22.35 -6.54 0.51
N ASP A 38 -23.36 -6.17 -0.28
CA ASP A 38 -23.32 -5.32 -1.47
C ASP A 38 -23.36 -3.80 -1.16
N ASN A 39 -23.64 -3.44 0.09
CA ASN A 39 -23.78 -2.03 0.52
C ASN A 39 -22.53 -1.16 0.28
N ALA A 40 -21.33 -1.75 0.18
CA ALA A 40 -20.09 -1.00 -0.04
C ALA A 40 -19.69 -0.88 -1.51
N ASP A 41 -20.29 -1.68 -2.40
CA ASP A 41 -19.88 -1.76 -3.81
C ASP A 41 -20.08 -0.44 -4.57
N PRO A 42 -21.16 0.35 -4.33
CA PRO A 42 -21.30 1.68 -4.93
C PRO A 42 -20.24 2.68 -4.48
N TRP A 43 -19.53 2.40 -3.39
CA TRP A 43 -18.49 3.26 -2.83
C TRP A 43 -17.08 2.80 -3.20
N ALA A 44 -16.94 1.59 -3.76
CA ALA A 44 -15.67 1.02 -4.15
C ALA A 44 -14.99 1.89 -5.21
N LEU A 45 -13.73 2.24 -4.98
CA LEU A 45 -12.99 3.11 -5.88
C LEU A 45 -12.38 2.28 -7.02
N ASP A 46 -12.67 2.69 -8.26
CA ASP A 46 -12.04 2.11 -9.44
C ASP A 46 -10.51 2.21 -9.36
N GLN A 47 -9.84 1.19 -9.87
CA GLN A 47 -8.39 1.04 -9.73
C GLN A 47 -7.63 2.07 -10.57
N GLU A 48 -8.13 2.45 -11.74
CA GLU A 48 -7.50 3.49 -12.56
C GLU A 48 -7.71 4.86 -11.94
N GLU A 49 -8.90 5.14 -11.42
CA GLU A 49 -9.21 6.38 -10.69
C GLU A 49 -8.34 6.53 -9.45
N HIS A 50 -8.17 5.45 -8.67
CA HIS A 50 -7.23 5.46 -7.55
C HIS A 50 -5.79 5.73 -7.99
N GLY A 51 -5.34 5.10 -9.09
CA GLY A 51 -4.01 5.34 -9.65
C GLY A 51 -3.79 6.79 -10.11
N LYS A 52 -4.80 7.40 -10.74
CA LYS A 52 -4.77 8.82 -11.14
C LYS A 52 -4.65 9.73 -9.93
N LEU A 53 -5.46 9.50 -8.90
CA LEU A 53 -5.44 10.26 -7.65
C LEU A 53 -4.07 10.20 -6.97
N LEU A 54 -3.47 9.01 -6.87
CA LEU A 54 -2.13 8.86 -6.26
C LEU A 54 -1.06 9.64 -7.03
N ILE A 55 -1.13 9.66 -8.36
CA ILE A 55 -0.19 10.42 -9.20
C ILE A 55 -0.41 11.93 -9.04
N GLU A 56 -1.65 12.37 -9.05
CA GLU A 56 -2.01 13.78 -8.87
C GLU A 56 -1.56 14.29 -7.49
N TRP A 57 -1.80 13.52 -6.44
CA TRP A 57 -1.36 13.86 -5.10
C TRP A 57 0.16 13.81 -4.97
N LEU A 58 0.84 12.90 -5.67
CA LEU A 58 2.31 12.94 -5.75
C LEU A 58 2.78 14.26 -6.37
N ASP A 59 2.14 14.74 -7.44
CA ASP A 59 2.48 16.02 -8.08
C ASP A 59 2.34 17.21 -7.13
N LYS A 60 1.22 17.27 -6.40
CA LYS A 60 0.97 18.34 -5.41
C LYS A 60 1.94 18.22 -4.22
N TYR A 61 2.11 17.00 -3.71
CA TYR A 61 2.89 16.73 -2.52
C TYR A 61 4.38 17.06 -2.68
N LEU A 62 4.92 16.92 -3.89
CA LEU A 62 6.29 17.38 -4.17
C LEU A 62 6.47 18.90 -3.99
N TYR A 63 5.43 19.73 -3.93
CA TYR A 63 5.56 21.14 -3.53
C TYR A 63 5.36 21.38 -2.03
N ASP A 64 4.88 20.37 -1.32
CA ASP A 64 4.38 20.47 0.06
C ASP A 64 5.06 19.49 1.02
N LEU A 65 6.22 18.90 0.63
CA LEU A 65 6.94 17.89 1.45
C LEU A 65 7.33 18.40 2.85
N ASP A 66 7.46 19.71 3.01
CA ASP A 66 7.79 20.41 4.26
C ASP A 66 6.55 20.92 5.03
N LYS A 67 5.34 20.73 4.48
CA LYS A 67 4.09 21.25 5.06
C LYS A 67 3.30 20.21 5.83
N PHE A 68 3.23 18.99 5.33
CA PHE A 68 2.54 17.86 5.97
C PHE A 68 3.09 16.52 5.45
N THR A 69 2.50 15.39 5.83
CA THR A 69 2.98 14.07 5.39
C THR A 69 1.86 13.22 4.81
N ILE A 70 2.08 12.70 3.61
CA ILE A 70 1.31 11.61 3.02
C ILE A 70 2.14 10.33 3.12
N MET A 71 1.85 9.51 4.14
CA MET A 71 2.65 8.34 4.49
C MET A 71 2.75 7.32 3.35
N ASP A 72 1.66 7.07 2.63
CA ASP A 72 1.65 6.10 1.52
C ASP A 72 2.62 6.52 0.41
N LEU A 73 2.65 7.80 0.04
CA LEU A 73 3.57 8.31 -0.97
C LEU A 73 5.03 8.28 -0.48
N ASP A 74 5.29 8.64 0.78
CA ASP A 74 6.61 8.48 1.40
C ASP A 74 7.08 7.02 1.28
N HIS A 75 6.23 6.06 1.66
CA HIS A 75 6.56 4.64 1.64
C HIS A 75 6.69 4.07 0.22
N ILE A 76 5.84 4.46 -0.73
CA ILE A 76 5.93 4.03 -2.13
C ILE A 76 7.27 4.49 -2.75
N CYS A 77 7.66 5.75 -2.50
CA CYS A 77 8.94 6.27 -2.97
C CYS A 77 10.13 5.59 -2.28
N LYS A 78 10.09 5.44 -0.94
CA LYS A 78 11.11 4.71 -0.18
C LYS A 78 11.23 3.25 -0.63
N SER A 79 10.11 2.60 -0.97
CA SER A 79 10.09 1.23 -1.49
C SER A 79 10.76 1.09 -2.85
N SER A 80 10.56 2.08 -3.72
CA SER A 80 11.21 2.12 -5.04
C SER A 80 12.73 2.26 -4.90
N LEU A 81 13.20 3.11 -3.96
CA LEU A 81 14.63 3.28 -3.67
C LEU A 81 15.27 2.04 -3.03
N ARG A 82 14.64 1.48 -2.00
CA ARG A 82 15.15 0.33 -1.24
C ARG A 82 14.95 -1.01 -1.93
N ARG A 83 14.17 -1.01 -3.03
CA ARG A 83 13.77 -2.20 -3.78
C ARG A 83 13.10 -3.28 -2.93
N ARG A 84 12.29 -2.85 -1.95
CA ARG A 84 11.48 -3.69 -1.06
C ARG A 84 10.25 -2.94 -0.57
N GLY A 85 9.16 -3.63 -0.31
CA GLY A 85 7.99 -3.05 0.35
C GLY A 85 8.32 -2.44 1.72
N THR A 86 7.78 -1.25 2.00
CA THR A 86 7.92 -0.56 3.29
C THR A 86 6.59 -0.16 3.91
N LEU A 87 5.50 -0.30 3.15
CA LEU A 87 4.12 -0.19 3.61
C LEU A 87 3.57 -1.59 3.87
N CYS A 88 2.68 -1.75 4.86
CA CYS A 88 2.05 -3.05 5.16
C CYS A 88 1.41 -3.71 3.93
N THR A 89 0.77 -2.93 3.06
CA THR A 89 0.14 -3.41 1.82
C THR A 89 1.14 -4.03 0.84
N PHE A 90 2.42 -3.66 0.94
CA PHE A 90 3.46 -4.04 -0.01
C PHE A 90 4.58 -4.90 0.59
N ALA A 91 4.50 -5.19 1.88
CA ALA A 91 5.49 -5.98 2.61
C ALA A 91 5.04 -7.44 2.70
N ASP A 92 6.00 -8.36 2.82
CA ASP A 92 5.72 -9.74 3.22
C ASP A 92 5.23 -9.74 4.69
N CYS A 93 3.91 -9.57 4.85
CA CYS A 93 3.28 -9.42 6.15
C CYS A 93 2.94 -10.76 6.81
N ILE A 94 3.10 -11.88 6.09
CA ILE A 94 2.75 -13.21 6.57
C ILE A 94 3.76 -13.60 7.65
N GLY A 95 3.28 -13.66 8.90
CA GLY A 95 4.09 -14.03 10.04
C GLY A 95 4.93 -12.89 10.67
N THR A 96 4.79 -11.66 10.20
CA THR A 96 5.47 -10.49 10.80
C THR A 96 4.54 -9.64 11.66
N THR A 97 3.23 -9.81 11.49
CA THR A 97 2.19 -9.17 12.29
C THR A 97 1.20 -10.25 12.74
N LEU A 98 0.63 -10.08 13.94
CA LEU A 98 -0.47 -10.88 14.44
C LEU A 98 -1.47 -9.94 15.12
N ALA A 99 -2.74 -10.30 15.10
CA ALA A 99 -3.78 -9.64 15.88
C ALA A 99 -4.42 -10.63 16.84
N VAL A 100 -4.86 -10.16 18.00
CA VAL A 100 -5.58 -10.95 18.98
C VAL A 100 -6.99 -10.40 19.09
N GLY A 101 -7.98 -11.25 18.83
CA GLY A 101 -9.40 -10.97 19.00
C GLY A 101 -9.77 -10.82 20.46
N PHE A 102 -10.97 -10.28 20.70
CA PHE A 102 -11.48 -10.06 22.07
C PHE A 102 -11.67 -11.38 22.85
N ASP A 103 -11.82 -12.49 22.15
CA ASP A 103 -11.99 -13.86 22.62
C ASP A 103 -10.65 -14.61 22.80
N GLY A 104 -9.53 -13.95 22.52
CA GLY A 104 -8.20 -14.55 22.56
C GLY A 104 -7.78 -15.27 21.28
N SER A 105 -8.65 -15.33 20.26
CA SER A 105 -8.30 -15.91 18.96
C SER A 105 -7.20 -15.09 18.28
N ILE A 106 -6.17 -15.76 17.76
CA ILE A 106 -5.03 -15.16 17.08
C ILE A 106 -5.31 -15.16 15.58
N TYR A 107 -5.11 -14.02 14.93
CA TYR A 107 -5.35 -13.80 13.51
C TYR A 107 -4.08 -13.29 12.80
N PRO A 108 -3.95 -13.49 11.48
CA PRO A 108 -2.82 -13.00 10.70
C PRO A 108 -2.65 -11.48 10.73
N CYS A 109 -3.76 -10.74 10.78
CA CYS A 109 -3.73 -9.30 10.99
C CYS A 109 -5.10 -8.81 11.49
N TYR A 110 -5.18 -7.54 11.89
CA TYR A 110 -6.41 -6.97 12.46
C TYR A 110 -7.61 -7.04 11.49
N ARG A 111 -7.38 -7.10 10.17
CA ARG A 111 -8.45 -7.15 9.17
C ARG A 111 -9.17 -8.48 9.14
N PHE A 112 -8.53 -9.56 9.60
CA PHE A 112 -9.11 -10.90 9.67
C PHE A 112 -9.86 -11.16 10.98
N VAL A 113 -9.84 -10.25 11.94
CA VAL A 113 -10.50 -10.44 13.24
C VAL A 113 -12.01 -10.65 13.05
N GLY A 114 -12.52 -11.71 13.66
CA GLY A 114 -13.92 -12.15 13.51
C GLY A 114 -14.20 -12.94 12.23
N MET A 115 -13.18 -13.45 11.55
CA MET A 115 -13.32 -14.42 10.46
C MET A 115 -12.79 -15.79 10.92
N ASP A 116 -13.69 -16.71 11.27
CA ASP A 116 -13.33 -18.01 11.87
C ASP A 116 -12.37 -18.82 10.99
N ASP A 117 -12.54 -18.74 9.67
CA ASP A 117 -11.69 -19.36 8.65
C ASP A 117 -10.22 -18.89 8.64
N TYR A 118 -9.91 -17.84 9.40
CA TYR A 118 -8.60 -17.19 9.50
C TYR A 118 -8.05 -17.17 10.93
N VAL A 119 -8.56 -18.00 11.82
CA VAL A 119 -7.98 -18.20 13.16
C VAL A 119 -6.72 -19.07 13.05
N LEU A 120 -5.59 -18.56 13.56
CA LEU A 120 -4.30 -19.26 13.63
C LEU A 120 -4.16 -20.14 14.88
N GLY A 121 -4.87 -19.78 15.96
CA GLY A 121 -4.81 -20.43 17.28
C GLY A 121 -5.45 -19.54 18.35
N ASN A 122 -5.35 -19.91 19.63
CA ASN A 122 -5.82 -19.07 20.75
C ASN A 122 -4.67 -18.78 21.73
N VAL A 123 -4.62 -17.56 22.26
CA VAL A 123 -3.61 -17.16 23.26
C VAL A 123 -3.67 -18.00 24.54
N SER A 124 -4.83 -18.55 24.90
CA SER A 124 -5.00 -19.43 26.07
C SER A 124 -4.15 -20.69 26.00
N ASP A 125 -3.88 -21.16 24.79
CA ASP A 125 -3.17 -22.42 24.54
C ASP A 125 -1.64 -22.20 24.56
N ASN A 126 -1.20 -20.95 24.72
CA ASN A 126 0.20 -20.53 24.68
C ASN A 126 0.98 -21.13 23.49
N PRO A 127 0.47 -21.00 22.24
CA PRO A 127 1.08 -21.63 21.08
C PRO A 127 2.45 -21.01 20.78
N SER A 128 3.39 -21.83 20.35
CA SER A 128 4.59 -21.35 19.71
C SER A 128 4.26 -20.79 18.32
N PHE A 129 5.18 -20.01 17.76
CA PHE A 129 5.01 -19.50 16.40
C PHE A 129 4.97 -20.63 15.35
N ASP A 130 5.65 -21.75 15.60
CA ASP A 130 5.61 -22.90 14.70
C ASP A 130 4.26 -23.62 14.78
N ASP A 131 3.60 -23.63 15.94
CA ASP A 131 2.24 -24.17 16.07
C ASP A 131 1.25 -23.36 15.21
N LEU A 132 1.35 -22.02 15.21
CA LEU A 132 0.50 -21.15 14.39
C LEU A 132 0.64 -21.42 12.89
N LYS A 133 1.84 -21.82 12.43
CA LYS A 133 2.11 -22.13 11.01
C LYS A 133 1.41 -23.39 10.52
N THR A 134 0.97 -24.25 11.44
CA THR A 134 0.29 -25.50 11.09
C THR A 134 -1.21 -25.31 10.82
N SER A 135 -1.74 -24.11 11.06
CA SER A 135 -3.16 -23.80 10.87
C SER A 135 -3.55 -23.71 9.38
N ASP A 136 -4.81 -24.05 9.08
CA ASP A 136 -5.39 -23.88 7.73
C ASP A 136 -5.35 -22.43 7.27
N ALA A 137 -5.54 -21.50 8.21
CA ALA A 137 -5.43 -20.06 7.96
C ALA A 137 -4.03 -19.66 7.47
N TRP A 138 -2.98 -20.27 8.03
CA TRP A 138 -1.62 -20.07 7.57
C TRP A 138 -1.40 -20.65 6.17
N ALA A 139 -1.92 -21.85 5.90
CA ALA A 139 -1.84 -22.48 4.58
C ALA A 139 -2.46 -21.60 3.49
N LYS A 140 -3.66 -21.02 3.73
CA LYS A 140 -4.30 -20.07 2.81
C LYS A 140 -3.42 -18.86 2.50
N LEU A 141 -2.68 -18.34 3.48
CA LEU A 141 -1.76 -17.22 3.23
C LEU A 141 -0.53 -17.64 2.43
N GLN A 142 -0.04 -18.87 2.61
CA GLN A 142 1.01 -19.41 1.74
C GLN A 142 0.50 -19.59 0.31
N GLU A 143 -0.73 -20.02 0.10
CA GLU A 143 -1.33 -20.10 -1.25
C GLU A 143 -1.35 -18.74 -1.96
N PHE A 144 -1.63 -17.65 -1.22
CA PHE A 144 -1.51 -16.28 -1.77
C PHE A 144 -0.08 -15.98 -2.20
N ARG A 145 0.89 -16.29 -1.35
CA ARG A 145 2.31 -16.08 -1.65
C ARG A 145 2.74 -16.85 -2.89
N ASP A 146 2.43 -18.15 -2.94
CA ASP A 146 2.77 -19.02 -4.07
C ASP A 146 2.12 -18.51 -5.36
N TYR A 147 0.86 -18.08 -5.29
CA TYR A 147 0.16 -17.49 -6.43
C TYR A 147 0.85 -16.20 -6.92
N VAL A 148 1.28 -15.32 -6.02
CA VAL A 148 2.02 -14.10 -6.35
C VAL A 148 3.36 -14.44 -6.98
N ASP A 149 4.12 -15.38 -6.41
CA ASP A 149 5.42 -15.81 -6.92
C ASP A 149 5.30 -16.37 -8.36
N GLU A 150 4.24 -17.10 -8.66
CA GLU A 150 4.01 -17.66 -10.00
C GLU A 150 3.52 -16.61 -11.02
N ASN A 151 2.52 -15.81 -10.65
CA ASN A 151 1.79 -14.94 -11.56
C ASN A 151 2.43 -13.56 -11.71
N CYS A 152 3.14 -13.08 -10.67
CA CYS A 152 3.80 -11.77 -10.68
C CYS A 152 5.29 -11.85 -11.05
N LYS A 153 5.88 -13.04 -11.29
CA LYS A 153 7.32 -13.20 -11.60
C LYS A 153 7.87 -12.30 -12.72
N LYS A 154 7.05 -11.99 -13.73
CA LYS A 154 7.43 -11.11 -14.86
C LYS A 154 7.15 -9.63 -14.61
N CYS A 155 6.47 -9.30 -13.51
CA CYS A 155 6.13 -7.92 -13.17
C CYS A 155 7.37 -7.19 -12.64
N LYS A 156 7.74 -6.06 -13.26
CA LYS A 156 8.86 -5.21 -12.83
C LYS A 156 8.72 -4.64 -11.41
N TYR A 157 7.50 -4.64 -10.85
CA TYR A 157 7.21 -4.06 -9.55
C TYR A 157 6.98 -5.09 -8.44
N VAL A 158 7.07 -6.40 -8.73
CA VAL A 158 6.77 -7.43 -7.72
C VAL A 158 7.64 -7.29 -6.47
N LYS A 159 8.92 -6.95 -6.62
CA LYS A 159 9.83 -6.68 -5.50
C LYS A 159 9.46 -5.46 -4.65
N TYR A 160 8.58 -4.59 -5.16
CA TYR A 160 8.12 -3.41 -4.44
C TYR A 160 6.75 -3.62 -3.81
N CYS A 161 5.91 -4.45 -4.44
CA CYS A 161 4.48 -4.59 -4.18
C CYS A 161 4.12 -5.93 -3.51
N GLU A 162 4.89 -7.00 -3.73
CA GLU A 162 4.68 -8.35 -3.19
C GLU A 162 3.25 -8.89 -3.41
N GLY A 163 2.60 -8.51 -4.53
CA GLY A 163 1.23 -8.91 -4.83
C GLY A 163 0.14 -8.09 -4.14
N GLY A 164 0.51 -7.11 -3.32
CA GLY A 164 -0.40 -6.26 -2.56
C GLY A 164 -0.89 -6.94 -1.27
N CYS A 165 -2.04 -6.50 -0.74
CA CYS A 165 -2.54 -7.05 0.51
C CYS A 165 -3.28 -8.40 0.31
N PRO A 166 -2.91 -9.48 1.02
CA PRO A 166 -3.60 -10.77 0.92
C PRO A 166 -5.07 -10.66 1.34
N TYR A 167 -5.36 -9.84 2.36
CA TYR A 167 -6.74 -9.58 2.77
C TYR A 167 -7.55 -9.01 1.61
N ASN A 168 -7.04 -8.00 0.90
CA ASN A 168 -7.78 -7.37 -0.21
C ASN A 168 -8.02 -8.36 -1.36
N ALA A 169 -7.06 -9.23 -1.66
CA ALA A 169 -7.19 -10.28 -2.67
C ALA A 169 -8.28 -11.29 -2.29
N ILE A 170 -8.20 -11.84 -1.08
CA ILE A 170 -9.19 -12.78 -0.53
C ILE A 170 -10.58 -12.15 -0.52
N VAL A 171 -10.67 -10.88 -0.13
CA VAL A 171 -11.92 -10.13 -0.03
C VAL A 171 -12.56 -9.89 -1.39
N ALA A 172 -11.78 -9.53 -2.39
CA ALA A 172 -12.31 -9.23 -3.70
C ALA A 172 -12.68 -10.50 -4.49
N TYR A 173 -11.93 -11.59 -4.31
CA TYR A 173 -12.03 -12.77 -5.19
C TYR A 173 -12.52 -14.04 -4.50
N GLN A 174 -12.76 -14.00 -3.18
CA GLN A 174 -13.17 -15.17 -2.39
C GLN A 174 -12.18 -16.34 -2.46
N THR A 175 -10.92 -16.06 -2.77
CA THR A 175 -9.84 -17.04 -2.90
C THR A 175 -8.50 -16.43 -2.49
N PRO A 176 -7.62 -17.18 -1.81
CA PRO A 176 -6.24 -16.74 -1.60
C PRO A 176 -5.42 -16.71 -2.88
N GLN A 177 -5.83 -17.45 -3.94
CA GLN A 177 -5.15 -17.51 -5.23
C GLN A 177 -5.46 -16.30 -6.12
N ALA A 178 -5.18 -15.11 -5.60
CA ALA A 178 -5.40 -13.86 -6.30
C ALA A 178 -4.36 -12.81 -5.88
N VAL A 179 -4.31 -11.69 -6.59
CA VAL A 179 -3.54 -10.50 -6.20
C VAL A 179 -4.48 -9.44 -5.67
N ASP A 180 -3.95 -8.41 -4.99
CA ASP A 180 -4.75 -7.27 -4.56
C ASP A 180 -5.49 -6.65 -5.76
N PRO A 181 -6.81 -6.42 -5.67
CA PRO A 181 -7.58 -5.78 -6.74
C PRO A 181 -6.98 -4.43 -7.15
N GLN A 182 -6.31 -3.70 -6.27
CA GLN A 182 -5.70 -2.40 -6.59
C GLN A 182 -4.37 -2.50 -7.36
N CYS A 183 -4.02 -3.69 -7.90
CA CYS A 183 -2.81 -3.93 -8.69
C CYS A 183 -2.61 -2.92 -9.85
N THR A 184 -3.69 -2.49 -10.51
CA THR A 184 -3.61 -1.48 -11.58
C THR A 184 -3.14 -0.12 -11.05
N ALA A 185 -3.74 0.36 -9.95
CA ALA A 185 -3.32 1.59 -9.27
C ALA A 185 -1.85 1.53 -8.85
N TYR A 186 -1.42 0.41 -8.26
CA TYR A 186 -0.05 0.21 -7.81
C TYR A 186 0.95 0.26 -8.99
N LYS A 187 0.64 -0.39 -10.11
CA LYS A 187 1.46 -0.33 -11.33
C LYS A 187 1.61 1.08 -11.88
N MET A 188 0.56 1.90 -11.79
CA MET A 188 0.56 3.30 -12.23
C MET A 188 1.50 4.13 -11.35
N ILE A 189 1.29 4.14 -10.04
CA ILE A 189 2.10 4.97 -9.14
C ILE A 189 3.57 4.50 -9.07
N PHE A 190 3.84 3.20 -8.96
CA PHE A 190 5.23 2.70 -9.01
C PHE A 190 5.89 2.98 -10.36
N GLY A 191 5.11 2.99 -11.44
CA GLY A 191 5.60 3.36 -12.77
C GLY A 191 6.02 4.81 -12.86
N GLU A 192 5.20 5.72 -12.34
CA GLU A 192 5.48 7.15 -12.35
C GLU A 192 6.67 7.47 -11.44
N VAL A 193 6.72 6.91 -10.23
CA VAL A 193 7.87 7.04 -9.32
C VAL A 193 9.14 6.51 -9.96
N SER A 194 9.12 5.29 -10.51
CA SER A 194 10.30 4.70 -11.17
C SER A 194 10.78 5.54 -12.34
N LYS A 195 9.86 6.08 -13.15
CA LYS A 195 10.17 6.96 -14.28
C LYS A 195 10.87 8.25 -13.84
N ARG A 196 10.36 8.90 -12.79
CA ARG A 196 10.97 10.12 -12.22
C ARG A 196 12.35 9.83 -11.64
N MET A 197 12.49 8.76 -10.87
CA MET A 197 13.76 8.37 -10.27
C MET A 197 14.81 8.08 -11.34
N ASN A 198 14.46 7.31 -12.38
CA ASN A 198 15.37 7.00 -13.49
C ASN A 198 15.81 8.28 -14.25
N LYS A 199 14.90 9.24 -14.42
CA LYS A 199 15.23 10.53 -15.06
C LYS A 199 16.24 11.32 -14.23
N GLU A 200 16.09 11.34 -12.92
CA GLU A 200 17.01 12.04 -12.01
C GLU A 200 18.37 11.32 -11.91
N PHE A 201 18.38 10.00 -11.80
CA PHE A 201 19.62 9.21 -11.85
C PHE A 201 20.37 9.42 -13.16
N ALA A 202 19.68 9.44 -14.30
CA ALA A 202 20.30 9.73 -15.59
C ALA A 202 20.93 11.13 -15.61
N ARG A 203 20.21 12.17 -15.16
CA ARG A 203 20.75 13.54 -15.08
C ARG A 203 22.01 13.62 -14.21
N SER A 204 22.01 12.93 -13.07
CA SER A 204 23.16 12.87 -12.17
C SER A 204 24.34 12.15 -12.83
N ALA A 205 24.10 10.99 -13.46
CA ALA A 205 25.12 10.19 -14.13
C ALA A 205 25.80 10.90 -15.32
N PHE A 206 25.07 11.76 -16.03
CA PHE A 206 25.60 12.55 -17.16
C PHE A 206 26.25 13.88 -16.72
N GLY A 207 26.50 14.10 -15.42
CA GLY A 207 27.17 15.31 -14.93
C GLY A 207 26.33 16.59 -15.07
N MET A 208 25.04 16.46 -15.36
CA MET A 208 24.09 17.58 -15.47
C MET A 208 23.35 17.85 -14.15
N GLY A 209 23.77 17.23 -13.04
CA GLY A 209 22.99 17.20 -11.80
C GLY A 209 23.84 17.13 -10.54
N ALA A 210 24.65 18.16 -10.28
CA ALA A 210 24.74 18.58 -8.88
C ALA A 210 23.32 19.00 -8.45
N PRO A 211 22.86 18.67 -7.22
CA PRO A 211 21.61 19.22 -6.74
C PRO A 211 21.79 20.74 -6.73
N ALA A 212 21.17 21.44 -7.67
CA ALA A 212 21.01 22.88 -7.52
C ALA A 212 20.20 23.08 -6.25
N GLU A 213 20.59 24.01 -5.39
CA GLU A 213 19.74 24.40 -4.26
C GLU A 213 18.34 24.70 -4.80
N ARG A 214 17.34 24.00 -4.25
CA ARG A 214 15.93 24.17 -4.61
C ARG A 214 15.60 25.66 -4.47
N LYS A 215 15.08 26.28 -5.52
CA LYS A 215 14.61 27.66 -5.44
C LYS A 215 13.24 27.70 -4.78
N GLU A 216 12.94 28.80 -4.10
CA GLU A 216 11.63 29.05 -3.54
C GLU A 216 10.55 28.99 -4.65
N GLY A 217 9.53 28.16 -4.43
CA GLY A 217 8.46 27.91 -5.41
C GLY A 217 8.70 26.74 -6.37
N GLU A 218 9.89 26.12 -6.39
CA GLU A 218 10.12 24.87 -7.14
C GLU A 218 9.66 23.64 -6.35
N ALA A 219 9.27 22.58 -7.06
CA ALA A 219 8.97 21.29 -6.43
C ALA A 219 10.26 20.65 -5.87
N PHE A 220 10.12 19.94 -4.75
CA PHE A 220 11.09 18.94 -4.34
C PHE A 220 11.20 17.83 -5.39
N SER A 221 12.37 17.21 -5.46
CA SER A 221 12.64 16.08 -6.35
C SER A 221 12.01 14.80 -5.82
N ILE A 222 11.86 13.78 -6.69
CA ILE A 222 11.40 12.47 -6.21
C ILE A 222 12.42 11.83 -5.28
N MET A 223 13.71 12.18 -5.45
CA MET A 223 14.79 11.71 -4.59
C MET A 223 14.75 12.37 -3.21
N ASP A 224 14.34 13.63 -3.09
CA ASP A 224 14.11 14.28 -1.79
C ASP A 224 13.02 13.54 -1.00
N LEU A 225 11.92 13.19 -1.66
CA LEU A 225 10.85 12.38 -1.06
C LEU A 225 11.36 10.97 -0.67
N ALA A 226 12.11 10.31 -1.54
CA ALA A 226 12.63 8.96 -1.27
C ALA A 226 13.68 8.92 -0.15
N MET A 227 14.42 10.01 0.07
CA MET A 227 15.42 10.15 1.13
C MET A 227 14.91 10.85 2.39
N LYS A 228 13.65 11.32 2.39
CA LYS A 228 12.99 11.90 3.56
C LYS A 228 13.18 10.97 4.77
N PRO A 229 13.60 11.50 5.94
CA PRO A 229 13.84 10.68 7.13
C PRO A 229 12.62 9.81 7.50
#